data_AF-A0A3B8V0B4-F1
#
_entry.id   AF-A0A3B8V0B4-F1
#
_cell.length_a   1.000
_cell.length_b   1.000
_cell.length_c   1.000
_cell.angle_alpha   90.00
_cell.angle_beta   90.00
_cell.angle_gamma   90.00
#
_symmetry.space_group_name_H-M   'P 1'
#
loop_
_entity.id
_entity.type
_entity.pdbx_description
1 polymer ?
#
loop_
_entity_poly.entity_id
_entity_poly.type
_entity_poly.pdbx_seq_one_letter_code
_entity_poly.pdbx_strand_id
1 'polypeptide(L)'
;MSSNEDIGSIFEEMATLLELTGANGFRVNAHTKVARVVEGLSSDLAEVARGEKALTELQKIDGIGKSSAEKIVAFVATGTVPELEDLRSEVPHGLRTVMQVPGLGPKTVRRFWQEASVESLTDLEAAL
;
A
#
# COMPACT_ATOMS: atom_id res chain seq x y z
N MET A 1 14.48 -4.93 -12.40
CA MET A 1 13.36 -4.25 -13.08
C MET A 1 12.22 -4.26 -12.08
N SER A 2 11.68 -3.10 -11.72
CA SER A 2 10.41 -3.06 -10.99
C SER A 2 9.31 -3.03 -12.04
N SER A 3 8.40 -3.98 -11.99
CA SER A 3 7.25 -4.03 -12.90
C SER A 3 6.12 -3.11 -12.41
N ASN A 4 5.15 -2.81 -13.28
CA ASN A 4 3.93 -2.12 -12.87
C ASN A 4 3.19 -2.90 -11.77
N GLU A 5 3.28 -4.23 -11.78
CA GLU A 5 2.70 -5.11 -10.75
C GLU A 5 3.38 -4.88 -9.38
N ASP A 6 4.71 -4.73 -9.35
CA ASP A 6 5.44 -4.41 -8.12
C ASP A 6 5.05 -3.03 -7.58
N ILE A 7 4.92 -2.04 -8.49
CA ILE A 7 4.46 -0.69 -8.12
C ILE A 7 3.01 -0.76 -7.61
N GLY A 8 2.12 -1.52 -8.26
CA GLY A 8 0.74 -1.70 -7.82
C GLY A 8 0.67 -2.29 -6.41
N SER A 9 1.43 -3.36 -6.18
CA SER A 9 1.53 -4.07 -4.91
C SER A 9 1.93 -3.17 -3.75
N ILE A 10 2.90 -2.26 -3.95
CA ILE A 10 3.29 -1.33 -2.87
C ILE A 10 2.16 -0.36 -2.51
N PHE A 11 1.39 0.13 -3.49
CA PHE A 11 0.28 1.05 -3.22
C PHE A 11 -0.90 0.33 -2.59
N GLU A 12 -1.15 -0.93 -2.97
CA GLU A 12 -2.15 -1.78 -2.33
C GLU A 12 -1.78 -2.08 -0.87
N GLU A 13 -0.52 -2.42 -0.61
CA GLU A 13 -0.02 -2.63 0.75
C GLU A 13 -0.14 -1.35 1.59
N MET A 14 0.27 -0.20 1.06
CA MET A 14 0.10 1.08 1.74
C MET A 14 -1.36 1.38 2.07
N ALA A 15 -2.29 1.15 1.12
CA ALA A 15 -3.71 1.35 1.35
C ALA A 15 -4.23 0.45 2.48
N THR A 16 -3.81 -0.82 2.49
CA THR A 16 -4.17 -1.81 3.49
C THR A 16 -3.67 -1.41 4.88
N LEU A 17 -2.40 -1.02 5.00
CA LEU A 17 -1.80 -0.60 6.27
C LEU A 17 -2.45 0.70 6.78
N LEU A 18 -2.70 1.67 5.90
CA LEU A 18 -3.42 2.90 6.24
C LEU A 18 -4.84 2.60 6.75
N GLU A 19 -5.54 1.66 6.12
CA GLU A 19 -6.87 1.25 6.58
C GLU A 19 -6.79 0.58 7.97
N LEU A 20 -5.79 -0.29 8.18
CA LEU A 20 -5.57 -0.99 9.45
C LEU A 20 -5.22 -0.02 10.60
N THR A 21 -4.36 0.97 10.36
CA THR A 21 -4.01 2.00 11.35
C THR A 21 -5.13 3.04 11.55
N GLY A 22 -6.21 2.96 10.77
CA GLY A 22 -7.36 3.86 10.89
C GLY A 22 -7.11 5.25 10.32
N ALA A 23 -6.24 5.37 9.33
CA ALA A 23 -6.04 6.61 8.60
C ALA A 23 -7.32 7.06 7.88
N ASN A 24 -7.34 8.32 7.45
CA ASN A 24 -8.47 8.89 6.73
C ASN A 24 -8.76 8.10 5.43
N GLY A 25 -10.03 7.75 5.19
CA GLY A 25 -10.49 7.08 3.98
C GLY A 25 -10.10 7.77 2.67
N PHE A 26 -9.87 9.09 2.67
CA PHE A 26 -9.29 9.78 1.52
C PHE A 26 -7.89 9.26 1.16
N ARG A 27 -7.02 9.05 2.15
CA ARG A 27 -5.66 8.52 1.93
C ARG A 27 -5.69 7.08 1.46
N VAL A 28 -6.54 6.25 2.08
CA VAL A 28 -6.75 4.85 1.66
C VAL A 28 -7.18 4.81 0.20
N ASN A 29 -8.27 5.52 -0.14
CA ASN A 29 -8.80 5.57 -1.51
C ASN A 29 -7.80 6.11 -2.52
N ALA A 30 -6.97 7.09 -2.15
CA ALA A 30 -5.94 7.62 -3.03
C ALA A 30 -4.91 6.55 -3.41
N HIS A 31 -4.41 5.77 -2.44
CA HIS A 31 -3.45 4.70 -2.70
C HIS A 31 -4.10 3.54 -3.47
N THR A 32 -5.33 3.14 -3.11
CA THR A 32 -6.09 2.13 -3.87
C THR A 32 -6.34 2.55 -5.32
N LYS A 33 -6.64 3.84 -5.57
CA LYS A 33 -6.81 4.34 -6.95
C LYS A 33 -5.50 4.23 -7.73
N VAL A 34 -4.38 4.61 -7.12
CA VAL A 34 -3.07 4.53 -7.77
C VAL A 34 -2.71 3.09 -8.10
N ALA A 35 -2.87 2.14 -7.17
CA ALA A 35 -2.59 0.72 -7.41
C ALA A 35 -3.31 0.21 -8.67
N ARG A 36 -4.63 0.45 -8.76
CA ARG A 36 -5.45 0.05 -9.92
C ARG A 36 -5.03 0.73 -11.22
N VAL A 37 -4.67 2.02 -11.16
CA VAL A 37 -4.21 2.75 -12.34
C VAL A 37 -2.90 2.15 -12.84
N VAL A 38 -1.95 1.92 -11.95
CA VAL A 38 -0.62 1.36 -12.28
C VAL A 38 -0.74 -0.03 -12.90
N GLU A 39 -1.53 -0.92 -12.30
CA GLU A 39 -1.75 -2.29 -12.80
C GLU A 39 -2.41 -2.32 -14.19
N GLY A 40 -3.29 -1.35 -14.46
CA GLY A 40 -3.98 -1.23 -15.74
C GLY A 40 -3.15 -0.62 -16.88
N LEU A 41 -1.95 -0.10 -16.59
CA LEU A 41 -1.09 0.52 -17.60
C LEU A 41 -0.28 -0.52 -18.36
N SER A 42 -0.33 -0.43 -19.68
CA SER A 42 0.51 -1.21 -20.60
C SER A 42 1.93 -0.64 -20.77
N SER A 43 2.12 0.64 -20.43
CA SER A 43 3.43 1.31 -20.48
C SER A 43 4.27 0.97 -19.26
N ASP A 44 5.58 0.75 -19.44
CA ASP A 44 6.52 0.55 -18.33
C ASP A 44 6.69 1.85 -17.52
N LEU A 45 6.07 1.90 -16.34
CA LEU A 45 6.19 3.06 -15.44
C LEU A 45 7.60 3.22 -14.87
N ALA A 46 8.36 2.13 -14.75
CA ALA A 46 9.73 2.20 -14.26
C ALA A 46 10.66 2.86 -15.28
N GLU A 47 10.40 2.75 -16.58
CA GLU A 47 11.10 3.56 -17.58
C GLU A 47 10.74 5.05 -17.45
N VAL A 48 9.45 5.37 -17.33
CA VAL A 48 8.98 6.76 -17.14
C VAL A 48 9.60 7.37 -15.87
N ALA A 49 9.67 6.61 -14.78
CA ALA A 49 10.17 7.04 -13.48
C ALA A 49 11.69 7.30 -13.47
N ARG A 50 12.46 6.74 -14.41
CA ARG A 50 13.90 6.97 -14.54
C ARG A 50 14.25 8.20 -15.40
N GLY A 51 13.29 8.77 -16.11
CA GLY A 51 13.51 9.93 -16.97
C GLY A 51 13.71 11.24 -16.20
N GLU A 52 14.39 12.21 -16.80
CA GLU A 52 14.61 13.55 -16.20
C GLU A 52 13.30 14.29 -15.87
N LYS A 53 12.21 13.95 -16.56
CA LYS A 53 10.87 14.54 -16.37
C LYS A 53 9.90 13.59 -15.66
N ALA A 54 10.40 12.57 -14.97
CA ALA A 54 9.61 11.52 -14.32
C ALA A 54 8.39 12.06 -13.56
N LEU A 55 8.58 13.02 -12.64
CA LEU A 55 7.49 13.57 -11.86
C LEU A 55 6.39 14.22 -12.71
N THR A 56 6.77 14.94 -13.76
CA THR A 56 5.81 15.62 -14.65
C THR A 56 5.07 14.61 -15.52
N GLU A 57 5.76 13.62 -16.07
CA GLU A 57 5.13 12.60 -16.92
C GLU A 57 4.20 11.69 -16.11
N LEU A 58 4.61 11.27 -14.91
CA LEU A 58 3.76 10.49 -14.01
C LEU A 58 2.49 11.24 -13.61
N GLN A 59 2.59 12.54 -13.34
CA GLN A 59 1.44 13.39 -12.98
C GLN A 59 0.44 13.63 -14.12
N LYS A 60 0.78 13.31 -15.37
CA LYS A 60 -0.17 13.36 -16.49
C LYS A 60 -1.15 12.19 -16.48
N ILE A 61 -0.84 11.14 -15.73
CA ILE A 61 -1.68 9.94 -15.64
C ILE A 61 -2.82 10.23 -14.67
N ASP A 62 -4.08 10.08 -15.12
CA ASP A 62 -5.24 10.30 -14.25
C ASP A 62 -5.19 9.38 -13.03
N GLY A 63 -5.31 9.99 -11.85
CA GLY A 63 -5.22 9.29 -10.57
C GLY A 63 -3.83 9.28 -9.93
N ILE A 64 -2.77 9.69 -10.64
CA ILE A 64 -1.42 9.84 -10.07
C ILE A 64 -1.16 11.31 -9.74
N GLY A 65 -1.23 11.64 -8.45
CA GLY A 65 -0.84 12.97 -7.95
C GLY A 65 0.65 13.08 -7.68
N LYS A 66 1.11 14.28 -7.32
CA LYS A 66 2.51 14.59 -6.98
C LYS A 66 3.11 13.60 -5.96
N SER A 67 2.42 13.37 -4.85
CA SER A 67 2.92 12.48 -3.78
C SER A 67 3.05 11.03 -4.26
N SER A 68 2.10 10.55 -5.08
CA SER A 68 2.17 9.20 -5.66
C SER A 68 3.31 9.10 -6.67
N ALA A 69 3.52 10.12 -7.50
CA ALA A 69 4.64 10.17 -8.43
C ALA A 69 6.00 10.13 -7.70
N GLU A 70 6.15 10.87 -6.60
CA GLU A 70 7.36 10.84 -5.77
C GLU A 70 7.63 9.44 -5.20
N LYS A 71 6.59 8.75 -4.72
CA LYS A 71 6.69 7.36 -4.23
C LYS A 71 7.11 6.38 -5.33
N ILE A 72 6.52 6.49 -6.52
CA ILE A 72 6.88 5.65 -7.67
C ILE A 72 8.36 5.84 -8.02
N VAL A 73 8.83 7.09 -8.08
CA VAL A 73 10.24 7.39 -8.35
C VAL A 73 11.14 6.82 -7.25
N ALA A 74 10.78 7.01 -5.98
CA ALA A 74 11.55 6.48 -4.85
C ALA A 74 11.66 4.95 -4.90
N PHE A 75 10.54 4.26 -5.18
CA PHE A 75 10.51 2.81 -5.30
C PHE A 75 11.36 2.32 -6.48
N VAL A 76 11.25 2.96 -7.64
CA VAL A 76 12.04 2.57 -8.82
C VAL A 76 13.54 2.82 -8.64
N ALA A 77 13.90 3.87 -7.89
CA ALA A 77 15.28 4.23 -7.63
C ALA A 77 15.94 3.40 -6.53
N THR A 78 15.20 3.09 -5.45
CA THR A 78 15.78 2.50 -4.23
C THR A 78 15.22 1.12 -3.89
N GLY A 79 14.11 0.71 -4.51
CA GLY A 79 13.35 -0.49 -4.14
C GLY A 79 12.48 -0.32 -2.89
N THR A 80 12.47 0.87 -2.28
CA THR A 80 11.75 1.12 -1.02
C THR A 80 10.97 2.43 -1.08
N VAL A 81 9.93 2.52 -0.25
CA VAL A 81 9.18 3.76 -0.03
C VAL A 81 9.20 4.06 1.46
N PRO A 82 9.80 5.17 1.92
CA PRO A 82 9.92 5.47 3.35
C PRO A 82 8.58 5.41 4.10
N GLU A 83 7.52 5.98 3.53
CA GLU A 83 6.18 5.95 4.14
C GLU A 83 5.63 4.51 4.28
N LEU A 84 5.97 3.59 3.38
CA LEU A 84 5.57 2.19 3.50
C LEU A 84 6.33 1.50 4.64
N GLU A 85 7.62 1.78 4.80
CA GLU A 85 8.42 1.23 5.90
C GLU A 85 7.94 1.73 7.26
N ASP A 86 7.59 3.02 7.34
CA ASP A 86 6.99 3.60 8.54
C ASP A 86 5.67 2.90 8.89
N LEU A 87 4.77 2.74 7.91
CA LEU A 87 3.49 2.03 8.11
C LEU A 87 3.69 0.56 8.52
N ARG A 88 4.70 -0.12 7.97
CA ARG A 88 5.06 -1.49 8.35
C ARG A 88 5.56 -1.58 9.79
N SER A 89 6.17 -0.52 10.31
CA SER A 89 6.66 -0.46 11.70
C SER A 89 5.55 -0.18 12.71
N GLU A 90 4.49 0.53 12.31
CA GLU A 90 3.31 0.81 13.16
C GLU A 90 2.43 -0.42 13.36
N VAL A 91 2.46 -1.37 12.43
CA VAL A 91 1.61 -2.57 12.44
C VAL A 91 2.37 -3.78 13.01
N PRO A 92 1.89 -4.40 14.11
CA PRO A 92 2.43 -5.64 14.63
C PRO A 92 2.55 -6.73 13.55
N HIS A 93 3.68 -7.44 13.51
CA HIS A 93 3.94 -8.44 12.47
C HIS A 93 2.86 -9.54 12.42
N GLY A 94 2.32 -9.94 13.57
CA GLY A 94 1.29 -10.98 13.62
C GLY A 94 -0.05 -10.54 13.00
N LEU A 95 -0.36 -9.24 12.94
CA LEU A 95 -1.54 -8.74 12.23
C LEU A 95 -1.44 -8.94 10.72
N ARG A 96 -0.24 -8.89 10.14
CA ARG A 96 -0.04 -9.22 8.72
C ARG A 96 -0.39 -10.68 8.46
N THR A 97 -0.08 -11.59 9.39
CA THR A 97 -0.47 -13.00 9.30
C THR A 97 -1.98 -13.18 9.46
N VAL A 98 -2.61 -12.41 10.37
CA VAL A 98 -4.07 -12.40 10.54
C VAL A 98 -4.78 -11.94 9.26
N MET A 99 -4.24 -10.94 8.54
CA MET A 99 -4.79 -10.48 7.25
C MET A 99 -4.67 -11.51 6.12
N GLN A 100 -3.79 -12.52 6.22
CA GLN A 100 -3.70 -13.60 5.23
C GLN A 100 -4.84 -14.62 5.36
N VAL A 101 -5.60 -14.57 6.47
CA VAL A 101 -6.74 -15.47 6.67
C VAL A 101 -7.86 -15.12 5.68
N PRO A 102 -8.31 -16.07 4.84
CA PRO A 102 -9.37 -15.81 3.87
C PRO A 102 -10.64 -15.25 4.53
N GLY A 103 -11.15 -14.14 4.01
CA GLY A 103 -12.34 -13.47 4.53
C GLY A 103 -12.08 -12.42 5.61
N LEU A 104 -10.85 -12.29 6.11
CA LEU A 104 -10.45 -11.19 6.99
C LEU A 104 -9.84 -10.03 6.19
N GLY A 105 -10.69 -9.10 5.77
CA GLY A 105 -10.25 -7.83 5.20
C GLY A 105 -9.68 -6.86 6.25
N PRO A 106 -8.99 -5.78 5.82
CA PRO A 106 -8.28 -4.86 6.71
C PRO A 106 -9.18 -4.23 7.78
N LYS A 107 -10.44 -3.92 7.41
CA LYS A 107 -11.46 -3.42 8.35
C LYS A 107 -11.78 -4.41 9.47
N THR A 108 -11.91 -5.69 9.13
CA THR A 108 -12.22 -6.75 10.08
C THR A 108 -11.06 -6.97 11.03
N VAL A 109 -9.84 -7.05 10.49
CA VAL A 109 -8.61 -7.18 11.30
C VAL A 109 -8.44 -5.99 12.24
N ARG A 110 -8.67 -4.77 11.75
CA ARG A 110 -8.65 -3.56 12.59
C ARG A 110 -9.62 -3.67 13.76
N ARG A 111 -10.84 -4.17 13.53
CA ARG A 111 -11.83 -4.34 14.59
C ARG A 111 -11.33 -5.32 15.65
N PHE A 112 -10.78 -6.46 15.24
CA PHE A 112 -10.19 -7.43 16.18
C PHE A 112 -9.00 -6.85 16.94
N TRP A 113 -8.15 -6.07 16.29
CA TRP A 113 -7.04 -5.40 16.93
C TRP A 113 -7.51 -4.39 17.99
N GLN A 114 -8.49 -3.55 17.67
CA GLN A 114 -8.98 -2.52 18.59
C GLN A 114 -9.87 -3.05 19.71
N GLU A 115 -10.73 -4.03 19.43
CA GLU A 115 -11.75 -4.51 20.38
C GLU A 115 -11.26 -5.71 21.21
N ALA A 116 -10.41 -6.56 20.65
CA ALA A 116 -9.97 -7.80 21.27
C ALA A 116 -8.44 -7.87 21.49
N SER A 117 -7.70 -6.79 21.19
CA SER A 117 -6.22 -6.74 21.29
C SER A 117 -5.54 -7.90 20.54
N VAL A 118 -6.16 -8.36 19.45
CA VAL A 118 -5.62 -9.44 18.62
C VAL A 118 -4.41 -8.91 17.88
N GLU A 119 -3.23 -9.50 18.12
CA GLU A 119 -2.00 -9.16 17.41
C GLU A 119 -1.37 -10.38 16.72
N SER A 120 -1.93 -11.57 16.91
CA SER A 120 -1.45 -12.83 16.34
C SER A 120 -2.59 -13.77 15.93
N LEU A 121 -2.27 -14.84 15.18
CA LEU A 121 -3.24 -15.89 14.86
C LEU A 121 -3.80 -16.58 16.12
N THR A 122 -2.96 -16.76 17.14
CA THR A 122 -3.39 -17.36 18.41
C THR A 122 -4.41 -16.48 19.13
N ASP A 123 -4.22 -15.17 19.11
CA ASP A 123 -5.20 -14.24 19.68
C ASP A 123 -6.50 -14.23 18.87
N LEU A 124 -6.41 -14.36 17.53
CA LEU A 124 -7.60 -14.49 16.67
C LEU A 124 -8.38 -15.76 17.01
N GLU A 125 -7.71 -16.90 17.16
CA GLU A 125 -8.34 -18.16 17.57
C GLU A 125 -9.01 -18.07 18.94
N ALA A 126 -8.45 -17.29 19.87
CA ALA A 126 -9.03 -17.07 21.20
C ALA A 126 -10.20 -16.07 21.21
N ALA A 127 -10.31 -15.20 20.20
CA ALA A 127 -11.34 -14.17 20.08
C ALA A 127 -12.56 -14.59 19.24
N LEU A 128 -12.49 -15.73 18.55
CA LEU A 128 -13.59 -16.35 17.79
C LEU A 128 -14.44 -17.28 18.67
#